data_AF-A0A1M3R1G0-F1
#
_entry.id   AF-A0A1M3R1G0-F1
#
_cell.length_a   1.000
_cell.length_b   1.000
_cell.length_c   1.000
_cell.angle_alpha   90.00
_cell.angle_beta   90.00
_cell.angle_gamma   90.00
#
_symmetry.space_group_name_H-M   'P 1'
#
loop_
_entity.id
_entity.type
_entity.pdbx_description
1 polymer ?
#
loop_
_entity_poly.entity_id
_entity_poly.type
_entity_poly.pdbx_seq_one_letter_code
_entity_poly.pdbx_strand_id
1 'polypeptide(L)'
;MRHDHTIRLLLLTAILLVCSAQAQTTSFDIYTIKLPEAIAYYDNQFSGLQVSGKKLYLLSECRIQDKREAVIYTIPLPELDRAVKDTTYQPSFEKIMIYGLDTLAAIMKQANQEYEGLEAFVIKDDMVYLSVETNTPSPLAYILKGRLKDNTIYLSTTFLPVAKPLQPDDSHIYNASFESMMLFRKKLMLFFEYNSFAGNYVYITNPSLLTGIIDSRPMQELPFRITDITPSGKNSFTALNVFYKGEGGDTIYRVSGEDSSNNMLIKKNGVYEDYSRLITLQYNKRGFTWKSLWEFPVEYRGYNWEGIAKYKNGYFVINDKYTRRRPYRSTLLYIRQTR
;
A
#
# COMPACT_ATOMS: atom_id res chain seq x y z
N MET A 1 64.17 2.82 -20.40
CA MET A 1 63.22 2.22 -19.43
C MET A 1 62.35 3.29 -18.77
N ARG A 2 61.42 3.92 -19.50
CA ARG A 2 60.45 4.89 -18.92
C ARG A 2 59.26 5.20 -19.86
N HIS A 3 58.83 4.25 -20.68
CA HIS A 3 57.73 4.46 -21.64
C HIS A 3 56.62 3.40 -21.62
N ASP A 4 56.74 2.31 -20.84
CA ASP A 4 55.75 1.23 -20.85
C ASP A 4 54.67 1.30 -19.75
N HIS A 5 54.79 2.19 -18.77
CA HIS A 5 53.83 2.24 -17.65
C HIS A 5 52.66 3.20 -17.87
N THR A 6 52.78 4.21 -18.74
CA THR A 6 51.73 5.21 -18.98
C THR A 6 50.63 4.69 -19.91
N ILE A 7 50.95 3.81 -20.85
CA ILE A 7 49.97 3.28 -21.82
C ILE A 7 49.05 2.23 -21.18
N ARG A 8 49.55 1.44 -20.21
CA ARG A 8 48.73 0.47 -19.47
C ARG A 8 47.73 1.12 -18.50
N LEU A 9 48.04 2.30 -17.97
CA LEU A 9 47.14 3.02 -17.06
C LEU A 9 45.98 3.69 -17.81
N LEU A 10 46.23 4.21 -19.02
CA LEU A 10 45.20 4.84 -19.86
C LEU A 10 44.19 3.84 -20.45
N LEU A 11 44.58 2.59 -20.72
CA LEU A 11 43.65 1.56 -21.17
C LEU A 11 42.74 1.00 -20.06
N LEU A 12 43.17 1.03 -18.79
CA LEU A 12 42.32 0.58 -17.68
C LEU A 12 41.23 1.61 -17.34
N THR A 13 41.49 2.91 -17.49
CA THR A 13 40.48 3.96 -17.28
C THR A 13 39.47 4.04 -18.41
N ALA A 14 39.85 3.70 -19.65
CA ALA A 14 38.94 3.73 -20.79
C ALA A 14 37.92 2.57 -20.78
N ILE A 15 38.25 1.41 -20.19
CA ILE A 15 37.31 0.29 -20.06
C ILE A 15 36.33 0.50 -18.88
N LEU A 16 36.71 1.31 -17.88
CA LEU A 16 35.83 1.66 -16.75
C LEU A 16 34.80 2.75 -17.08
N LEU A 17 34.91 3.44 -18.23
CA LEU A 17 33.99 4.52 -18.63
C LEU A 17 32.90 4.11 -19.64
N VAL A 18 32.90 2.86 -20.13
CA VAL A 18 31.90 2.37 -21.11
C VAL A 18 30.82 1.48 -20.48
N CYS A 19 30.94 1.12 -19.20
CA CYS A 19 29.82 0.56 -18.43
C CYS A 19 28.99 1.65 -17.76
N SER A 20 28.64 2.70 -18.52
CA SER A 20 27.44 3.49 -18.21
C SER A 20 26.26 2.57 -18.44
N ALA A 21 25.88 1.82 -17.40
CA ALA A 21 24.64 1.07 -17.38
C ALA A 21 23.53 2.08 -17.73
N GLN A 22 23.03 2.03 -18.96
CA GLN A 22 21.74 2.60 -19.29
C GLN A 22 20.78 1.91 -18.33
N ALA A 23 20.39 2.62 -17.27
CA ALA A 23 19.32 2.16 -16.41
C ALA A 23 18.10 2.04 -17.31
N GLN A 24 17.76 0.81 -17.69
CA GLN A 24 16.59 0.52 -18.49
C GLN A 24 15.39 0.99 -17.65
N THR A 25 14.86 2.15 -18.00
CA THR A 25 13.68 2.72 -17.35
C THR A 25 12.57 1.68 -17.50
N THR A 26 12.09 1.15 -16.38
CA THR A 26 11.04 0.15 -16.41
C THR A 26 9.77 0.81 -16.91
N SER A 27 9.28 0.40 -18.08
CA SER A 27 8.01 0.88 -18.65
C SER A 27 6.88 -0.10 -18.40
N PHE A 28 5.67 0.44 -18.30
CA PHE A 28 4.45 -0.32 -18.04
C PHE A 28 3.35 0.06 -19.04
N ASP A 29 2.69 -0.95 -19.59
CA ASP A 29 1.40 -0.80 -20.26
C ASP A 29 0.29 -0.72 -19.19
N ILE A 30 -0.73 0.12 -19.40
CA ILE A 30 -1.86 0.26 -18.47
C ILE A 30 -3.13 -0.28 -19.13
N TYR A 31 -3.83 -1.16 -18.43
CA TYR A 31 -5.12 -1.71 -18.82
C TYR A 31 -6.17 -1.38 -17.76
N THR A 32 -7.19 -0.62 -18.13
CA THR A 32 -8.33 -0.36 -17.24
C THR A 32 -9.31 -1.52 -17.31
N ILE A 33 -9.63 -2.10 -16.15
CA ILE A 33 -10.58 -3.20 -16.02
C ILE A 33 -11.93 -2.62 -15.62
N LYS A 34 -12.96 -2.90 -16.42
CA LYS A 34 -14.33 -2.48 -16.13
C LYS A 34 -14.88 -3.30 -14.95
N LEU A 35 -14.90 -2.71 -13.77
CA LEU A 35 -15.48 -3.32 -12.58
C LEU A 35 -17.01 -3.38 -12.65
N PRO A 36 -17.65 -4.39 -12.05
CA PRO A 36 -19.08 -4.39 -11.80
C PRO A 36 -19.56 -3.17 -11.02
N GLU A 37 -20.77 -2.67 -11.31
CA GLU A 37 -21.31 -1.47 -10.65
C GLU A 37 -21.33 -1.59 -9.13
N ALA A 38 -21.64 -2.78 -8.60
CA ALA A 38 -21.66 -3.04 -7.17
C ALA A 38 -20.26 -2.95 -6.50
N ILE A 39 -19.17 -3.03 -7.27
CA ILE A 39 -17.79 -2.84 -6.80
C ILE A 39 -17.35 -1.41 -7.10
N ALA A 40 -17.62 -0.91 -8.31
CA ALA A 40 -17.22 0.44 -8.76
C ALA A 40 -18.03 1.58 -8.10
N TYR A 41 -19.05 1.25 -7.31
CA TYR A 41 -19.95 2.22 -6.68
C TYR A 41 -19.18 3.23 -5.84
N TYR A 42 -19.55 4.51 -5.93
CA TYR A 42 -18.78 5.61 -5.39
C TYR A 42 -18.72 5.66 -3.86
N ASP A 43 -19.59 4.94 -3.16
CA ASP A 43 -19.46 4.84 -1.69
C ASP A 43 -18.56 3.68 -1.29
N ASN A 44 -18.18 2.76 -2.19
CA ASN A 44 -17.20 1.72 -1.86
C ASN A 44 -15.81 2.36 -1.76
N GLN A 45 -15.25 2.32 -0.55
CA GLN A 45 -13.87 2.65 -0.29
C GLN A 45 -13.10 1.36 -0.14
N PHE A 46 -11.94 1.27 -0.78
CA PHE A 46 -11.06 0.12 -0.76
C PHE A 46 -9.79 0.48 -0.03
N SER A 47 -9.27 -0.45 0.75
CA SER A 47 -8.07 -0.25 1.58
C SER A 47 -7.07 -1.40 1.38
N GLY A 48 -6.96 -1.90 0.16
CA GLY A 48 -5.93 -2.89 -0.18
C GLY A 48 -6.32 -3.95 -1.20
N LEU A 49 -5.30 -4.54 -1.81
CA LEU A 49 -5.43 -5.69 -2.70
C LEU A 49 -4.53 -6.85 -2.29
N GLN A 50 -4.97 -8.07 -2.57
CA GLN A 50 -4.10 -9.24 -2.46
C GLN A 50 -4.45 -10.30 -3.49
N VAL A 51 -3.44 -10.84 -4.16
CA VAL A 51 -3.58 -12.09 -4.91
C VAL A 51 -3.29 -13.27 -3.99
N SER A 52 -4.25 -14.18 -3.86
CA SER A 52 -4.09 -15.44 -3.12
C SER A 52 -4.83 -16.58 -3.81
N GLY A 53 -4.14 -17.71 -3.99
CA GLY A 53 -4.68 -18.82 -4.79
C GLY A 53 -5.03 -18.39 -6.22
N LYS A 54 -6.29 -18.54 -6.61
CA LYS A 54 -6.81 -18.20 -7.96
C LYS A 54 -7.70 -16.95 -7.97
N LYS A 55 -7.64 -16.12 -6.93
CA LYS A 55 -8.50 -14.94 -6.78
C LYS A 55 -7.67 -13.68 -6.48
N LEU A 56 -8.17 -12.55 -6.95
CA LEU A 56 -7.83 -11.22 -6.41
C LEU A 56 -8.83 -10.90 -5.31
N TYR A 57 -8.34 -10.48 -4.16
CA TYR A 57 -9.13 -10.01 -3.02
C TYR A 57 -9.04 -8.49 -2.95
N LEU A 58 -10.16 -7.83 -2.68
CA LEU A 58 -10.30 -6.39 -2.58
C LEU A 58 -10.95 -6.09 -1.22
N LEU A 59 -10.16 -5.55 -0.28
CA LEU A 59 -10.68 -5.17 1.04
C LEU A 59 -11.47 -3.87 0.90
N SER A 60 -12.72 -3.88 1.34
CA SER A 60 -13.43 -2.60 1.57
C SER A 60 -13.06 -2.05 2.95
N GLU A 61 -13.08 -0.72 3.09
CA GLU A 61 -12.75 -0.03 4.36
C GLU A 61 -13.69 -0.44 5.51
N CYS A 62 -14.86 -1.02 5.23
CA CYS A 62 -15.77 -1.58 6.25
C CYS A 62 -16.08 -0.61 7.42
N ARG A 63 -16.36 0.65 7.11
CA ARG A 63 -16.72 1.68 8.09
C ARG A 63 -18.07 1.36 8.74
N ILE A 64 -18.16 1.36 10.07
CA ILE A 64 -19.40 1.02 10.79
C ILE A 64 -20.48 2.09 10.56
N GLN A 65 -20.07 3.35 10.47
CA GLN A 65 -20.91 4.52 10.21
C GLN A 65 -21.62 4.46 8.86
N ASP A 66 -21.09 3.72 7.89
CA ASP A 66 -21.71 3.55 6.58
C ASP A 66 -22.96 2.65 6.65
N LYS A 67 -23.15 1.90 7.74
CA LYS A 67 -24.24 0.93 7.92
C LYS A 67 -24.33 -0.08 6.78
N ARG A 68 -23.18 -0.49 6.26
CA ARG A 68 -23.04 -1.49 5.18
C ARG A 68 -22.42 -2.77 5.72
N GLU A 69 -22.54 -3.81 4.91
CA GLU A 69 -21.91 -5.10 5.17
C GLU A 69 -20.39 -4.94 5.20
N ALA A 70 -19.74 -5.50 6.22
CA ALA A 70 -18.29 -5.64 6.24
C ALA A 70 -17.87 -6.78 5.32
N VAL A 71 -17.15 -6.47 4.23
CA VAL A 71 -16.88 -7.43 3.16
C VAL A 71 -15.48 -7.30 2.57
N ILE A 72 -14.96 -8.44 2.11
CA ILE A 72 -13.89 -8.52 1.11
C ILE A 72 -14.52 -9.00 -0.19
N TYR A 73 -14.31 -8.28 -1.29
CA TYR A 73 -14.73 -8.74 -2.60
C TYR A 73 -13.67 -9.67 -3.19
N THR A 74 -14.08 -10.66 -3.96
CA THR A 74 -13.15 -11.50 -4.72
C THR A 74 -13.51 -11.55 -6.19
N ILE A 75 -12.49 -11.52 -7.04
CA ILE A 75 -12.61 -11.68 -8.48
C ILE A 75 -11.69 -12.84 -8.91
N PRO A 76 -12.19 -13.87 -9.62
CA PRO A 76 -11.34 -14.92 -10.16
C PRO A 76 -10.28 -14.35 -11.12
N LEU A 77 -9.02 -14.77 -10.97
CA LEU A 77 -7.93 -14.31 -11.84
C LEU A 77 -8.17 -14.60 -13.34
N PRO A 78 -8.81 -15.72 -13.75
CA PRO A 78 -9.16 -15.93 -15.16
C PRO A 78 -10.14 -14.89 -15.73
N GLU A 79 -11.04 -14.37 -14.90
CA GLU A 79 -11.98 -13.31 -15.29
C GLU A 79 -11.23 -11.99 -15.54
N LEU A 80 -10.24 -11.68 -14.70
CA LEU A 80 -9.37 -10.51 -14.87
C LEU A 80 -8.48 -10.65 -16.10
N ASP A 81 -7.94 -11.84 -16.37
CA ASP A 81 -7.18 -12.12 -17.60
C ASP A 81 -8.01 -11.87 -18.87
N ARG A 82 -9.32 -12.16 -18.81
CA ARG A 82 -10.25 -11.86 -19.90
C ARG A 82 -10.52 -10.36 -20.00
N ALA A 83 -10.79 -9.69 -18.89
CA ALA A 83 -11.06 -8.25 -18.85
C ALA A 83 -9.88 -7.39 -19.34
N VAL A 84 -8.64 -7.84 -19.15
CA VAL A 84 -7.45 -7.17 -19.69
C VAL A 84 -7.40 -7.22 -21.23
N LYS A 85 -7.98 -8.26 -21.85
CA LYS A 85 -7.99 -8.46 -23.31
C LYS A 85 -9.23 -7.86 -23.97
N ASP A 86 -10.34 -7.82 -23.25
CA ASP A 86 -11.64 -7.33 -23.70
C ASP A 86 -12.14 -6.28 -22.70
N THR A 87 -11.96 -5.01 -23.06
CA THR A 87 -12.34 -3.86 -22.21
C THR A 87 -13.84 -3.71 -22.02
N THR A 88 -14.66 -4.45 -22.78
CA THR A 88 -16.12 -4.48 -22.61
C THR A 88 -16.57 -5.54 -21.62
N TYR A 89 -15.72 -6.54 -21.35
CA TYR A 89 -15.99 -7.62 -20.41
C TYR A 89 -16.02 -7.10 -18.97
N GLN A 90 -17.03 -7.56 -18.22
CA GLN A 90 -17.19 -7.25 -16.81
C GLN A 90 -17.00 -8.55 -16.02
N PRO A 91 -15.97 -8.65 -15.16
CA PRO A 91 -15.69 -9.88 -14.43
C PRO A 91 -16.76 -10.15 -13.39
N SER A 92 -17.07 -11.43 -13.17
CA SER A 92 -17.89 -11.86 -12.03
C SER A 92 -17.14 -11.65 -10.70
N PHE A 93 -17.90 -11.54 -9.60
CA PHE A 93 -17.33 -11.36 -8.28
C PHE A 93 -18.15 -12.08 -7.21
N GLU A 94 -17.52 -12.33 -6.06
CA GLU A 94 -18.14 -12.86 -4.86
C GLU A 94 -17.85 -11.93 -3.67
N LYS A 95 -18.75 -11.88 -2.70
CA LYS A 95 -18.51 -11.23 -1.40
C LYS A 95 -18.10 -12.28 -0.38
N ILE A 96 -17.06 -11.99 0.39
CA ILE A 96 -16.71 -12.68 1.62
C ILE A 96 -17.16 -11.80 2.78
N MET A 97 -18.08 -12.30 3.59
CA MET A 97 -18.60 -11.56 4.74
C MET A 97 -17.61 -11.59 5.90
N ILE A 98 -17.51 -10.50 6.66
CA ILE A 98 -16.69 -10.41 7.87
C ILE A 98 -17.62 -10.34 9.10
N TYR A 99 -17.53 -11.33 9.99
CA TYR A 99 -18.31 -11.39 11.24
C TYR A 99 -17.45 -11.08 12.47
N GLY A 100 -18.05 -10.37 13.42
CA GLY A 100 -17.45 -10.00 14.71
C GLY A 100 -16.77 -8.63 14.73
N LEU A 101 -16.78 -7.89 13.61
CA LEU A 101 -16.15 -6.58 13.51
C LEU A 101 -16.83 -5.54 14.42
N ASP A 102 -18.16 -5.56 14.47
CA ASP A 102 -18.99 -4.75 15.37
C ASP A 102 -18.66 -5.00 16.85
N THR A 103 -18.48 -6.26 17.22
CA THR A 103 -18.13 -6.68 18.58
C THR A 103 -16.74 -6.16 18.96
N LEU A 104 -15.78 -6.27 18.05
CA LEU A 104 -14.41 -5.79 18.28
C LEU A 104 -14.35 -4.26 18.34
N ALA A 105 -15.08 -3.56 17.48
CA ALA A 105 -15.18 -2.11 17.53
C ALA A 105 -15.84 -1.62 18.83
N ALA A 106 -16.84 -2.34 19.35
CA ALA A 106 -17.40 -2.04 20.66
C ALA A 106 -16.38 -2.21 21.80
N ILE A 107 -15.50 -3.21 21.73
CA ILE A 107 -14.40 -3.39 22.69
C ILE A 107 -13.39 -2.23 22.59
N MET A 108 -13.02 -1.80 21.37
CA MET A 108 -12.13 -0.65 21.16
C MET A 108 -12.73 0.63 21.74
N LYS A 109 -14.02 0.86 21.49
CA LYS A 109 -14.75 2.01 22.02
C LYS A 109 -14.76 2.04 23.55
N GLN A 110 -14.91 0.89 24.21
CA GLN A 110 -14.80 0.79 25.68
C GLN A 110 -13.40 1.15 26.18
N ALA A 111 -12.36 1.00 25.35
CA ALA A 111 -11.00 1.43 25.62
C ALA A 111 -10.69 2.86 25.15
N ASN A 112 -11.73 3.67 24.86
CA ASN A 112 -11.62 5.02 24.30
C ASN A 112 -10.83 5.10 22.99
N GLN A 113 -10.87 4.03 22.17
CA GLN A 113 -10.36 4.05 20.81
C GLN A 113 -11.55 4.01 19.83
N GLU A 114 -11.68 5.04 19.00
CA GLU A 114 -12.78 5.16 18.04
C GLU A 114 -12.38 4.50 16.72
N TYR A 115 -13.10 3.44 16.34
CA TYR A 115 -12.93 2.74 15.06
C TYR A 115 -13.30 3.64 13.87
N GLU A 116 -12.47 3.68 12.83
CA GLU A 116 -12.78 4.42 11.59
C GLU A 116 -12.91 3.54 10.35
N GLY A 117 -12.13 2.45 10.26
CA GLY A 117 -12.07 1.60 9.07
C GLY A 117 -11.09 0.43 9.21
N LEU A 118 -11.18 -0.52 8.29
CA LEU A 118 -10.17 -1.55 8.03
C LEU A 118 -9.22 -1.03 6.96
N GLU A 119 -7.92 -1.03 7.23
CA GLU A 119 -6.96 -0.36 6.34
C GLU A 119 -5.99 -1.25 5.59
N ALA A 120 -5.83 -2.51 6.01
CA ALA A 120 -4.93 -3.44 5.35
C ALA A 120 -5.36 -4.86 5.68
N PHE A 121 -4.97 -5.81 4.83
CA PHE A 121 -5.24 -7.21 5.10
C PHE A 121 -4.16 -8.16 4.58
N VAL A 122 -4.13 -9.34 5.20
CA VAL A 122 -3.37 -10.49 4.70
C VAL A 122 -4.20 -11.74 4.86
N ILE A 123 -4.40 -12.45 3.77
CA ILE A 123 -4.97 -13.79 3.71
C ILE A 123 -3.84 -14.76 3.38
N LYS A 124 -3.65 -15.75 4.25
CA LYS A 124 -2.76 -16.88 4.00
C LYS A 124 -3.45 -18.17 4.39
N ASP A 125 -3.73 -19.00 3.39
CA ASP A 125 -4.48 -20.24 3.52
C ASP A 125 -5.88 -19.93 4.09
N ASP A 126 -6.23 -20.39 5.30
CA ASP A 126 -7.50 -20.04 5.97
C ASP A 126 -7.35 -18.89 6.97
N MET A 127 -6.15 -18.37 7.21
CA MET A 127 -5.90 -17.31 8.19
C MET A 127 -6.04 -15.92 7.57
N VAL A 128 -6.74 -15.03 8.26
CA VAL A 128 -6.91 -13.64 7.86
C VAL A 128 -6.42 -12.71 8.96
N TYR A 129 -5.69 -11.67 8.57
CA TYR A 129 -5.28 -10.57 9.42
C TYR A 129 -5.79 -9.27 8.82
N LEU A 130 -6.25 -8.35 9.66
CA LEU A 130 -6.75 -7.04 9.25
C LEU A 130 -6.09 -5.97 10.13
N SER A 131 -5.72 -4.82 9.57
CA SER A 131 -5.45 -3.63 10.38
C SER A 131 -6.71 -2.78 10.50
N VAL A 132 -6.79 -2.02 11.58
CA VAL A 132 -7.89 -1.10 11.89
C VAL A 132 -7.30 0.28 12.07
N GLU A 133 -7.85 1.26 11.36
CA GLU A 133 -7.68 2.66 11.71
C GLU A 133 -8.61 3.04 12.85
N THR A 134 -8.06 3.86 13.72
CA THR A 134 -8.79 4.58 14.73
C THR A 134 -8.55 6.06 14.56
N ASN A 135 -9.53 6.87 14.98
CA ASN A 135 -9.49 8.31 14.80
C ASN A 135 -8.19 8.97 15.29
N THR A 136 -7.90 10.15 14.74
CA THR A 136 -6.63 10.85 14.98
C THR A 136 -6.25 10.94 16.47
N PRO A 137 -7.16 11.29 17.41
CA PRO A 137 -6.84 11.33 18.85
C PRO A 137 -6.61 9.97 19.51
N SER A 138 -7.05 8.85 18.91
CA SER A 138 -6.80 7.51 19.45
C SER A 138 -5.31 7.16 19.29
N PRO A 139 -4.57 6.81 20.35
CA PRO A 139 -3.15 6.46 20.24
C PRO A 139 -2.87 5.08 19.62
N LEU A 140 -3.88 4.21 19.53
CA LEU A 140 -3.70 2.81 19.14
C LEU A 140 -4.47 2.47 17.87
N ALA A 141 -3.77 1.89 16.90
CA ALA A 141 -4.39 1.07 15.87
C ALA A 141 -4.53 -0.38 16.37
N TYR A 142 -5.22 -1.24 15.61
CA TYR A 142 -5.40 -2.63 15.99
C TYR A 142 -5.14 -3.60 14.85
N ILE A 143 -4.52 -4.74 15.17
CA ILE A 143 -4.40 -5.88 14.25
C ILE A 143 -5.35 -6.97 14.70
N LEU A 144 -6.33 -7.26 13.86
CA LEU A 144 -7.31 -8.30 14.06
C LEU A 144 -6.84 -9.61 13.42
N LYS A 145 -7.41 -10.71 13.89
CA LYS A 145 -7.17 -12.04 13.37
C LYS A 145 -8.48 -12.78 13.21
N GLY A 146 -8.63 -13.49 12.10
CA GLY A 146 -9.79 -14.32 11.83
C GLY A 146 -9.45 -15.57 11.04
N ARG A 147 -10.48 -16.35 10.74
CA ARG A 147 -10.41 -17.50 9.83
C ARG A 147 -11.43 -17.39 8.73
N LEU A 148 -10.99 -17.63 7.50
CA LEU A 148 -11.83 -17.79 6.32
C LEU A 148 -12.34 -19.24 6.27
N LYS A 149 -13.67 -19.41 6.39
CA LYS A 149 -14.37 -20.69 6.30
C LYS A 149 -15.68 -20.48 5.55
N ASP A 150 -15.97 -21.33 4.56
CA ASP A 150 -17.24 -21.32 3.81
C ASP A 150 -17.60 -19.92 3.28
N ASN A 151 -16.64 -19.25 2.65
CA ASN A 151 -16.78 -17.89 2.09
C ASN A 151 -17.11 -16.80 3.14
N THR A 152 -16.75 -17.03 4.40
CA THR A 152 -17.00 -16.13 5.52
C THR A 152 -15.75 -16.00 6.38
N ILE A 153 -15.41 -14.79 6.81
CA ILE A 153 -14.35 -14.52 7.78
C ILE A 153 -14.97 -14.38 9.16
N TYR A 154 -14.54 -15.24 10.08
CA TYR A 154 -14.91 -15.15 11.49
C TYR A 154 -13.74 -14.55 12.26
N LEU A 155 -13.93 -13.34 12.79
CA LEU A 155 -12.91 -12.67 13.60
C LEU A 155 -12.85 -13.29 15.00
N SER A 156 -11.63 -13.44 15.50
CA SER A 156 -11.33 -13.84 16.86
C SER A 156 -11.33 -12.62 17.77
N THR A 157 -11.61 -12.82 19.05
CA THR A 157 -11.37 -11.82 20.11
C THR A 157 -9.88 -11.68 20.47
N THR A 158 -9.01 -12.51 19.88
CA THR A 158 -7.55 -12.31 19.93
C THR A 158 -7.13 -11.26 18.90
N PHE A 159 -6.77 -10.08 19.37
CA PHE A 159 -6.25 -8.97 18.57
C PHE A 159 -5.06 -8.30 19.28
N LEU A 160 -4.33 -7.48 18.54
CA LEU A 160 -3.14 -6.79 19.02
C LEU A 160 -3.32 -5.27 18.89
N PRO A 161 -3.41 -4.50 19.99
CA PRO A 161 -3.26 -3.05 19.94
C PRO A 161 -1.83 -2.69 19.54
N VAL A 162 -1.67 -1.69 18.68
CA VAL A 162 -0.39 -1.22 18.16
C VAL A 162 -0.34 0.30 18.27
N ALA A 163 0.68 0.83 18.95
CA ALA A 163 0.86 2.27 19.08
C ALA A 163 1.10 2.91 17.71
N LYS A 164 0.36 3.99 17.40
CA LYS A 164 0.64 4.81 16.22
C LYS A 164 1.90 5.64 16.46
N PRO A 165 2.82 5.75 15.48
CA PRO A 165 3.90 6.73 15.53
C PRO A 165 3.36 8.15 15.79
N LEU A 166 4.16 8.95 16.49
CA LEU A 166 3.87 10.35 16.80
C LEU A 166 4.85 11.25 16.04
N GLN A 167 4.45 12.52 15.90
CA GLN A 167 5.37 13.57 15.48
C GLN A 167 6.42 13.86 16.57
N PRO A 168 7.52 14.57 16.25
CA PRO A 168 8.53 14.94 17.25
C PRO A 168 8.03 15.79 18.42
N ASP A 169 6.87 16.42 18.28
CA ASP A 169 6.19 17.20 19.32
C ASP A 169 5.13 16.37 20.11
N ASP A 170 5.19 15.05 19.99
CA ASP A 170 4.27 14.07 20.58
C ASP A 170 2.81 14.18 20.08
N SER A 171 2.54 14.95 19.02
CA SER A 171 1.21 15.02 18.42
C SER A 171 0.91 13.80 17.53
N HIS A 172 -0.38 13.44 17.48
CA HIS A 172 -0.86 12.41 16.56
C HIS A 172 -0.82 12.90 15.11
N ILE A 173 -0.43 11.99 14.21
CA ILE A 173 -0.47 12.24 12.77
C ILE A 173 -1.93 12.11 12.31
N TYR A 174 -2.38 13.12 11.58
CA TYR A 174 -3.76 13.22 11.10
C TYR A 174 -4.08 12.12 10.08
N ASN A 175 -5.18 11.39 10.31
CA ASN A 175 -5.74 10.40 9.38
C ASN A 175 -4.68 9.43 8.82
N ALA A 176 -4.04 8.70 9.74
CA ALA A 176 -2.94 7.80 9.45
C ALA A 176 -3.05 6.53 10.32
N SER A 177 -2.91 5.38 9.67
CA SER A 177 -2.88 4.08 10.33
C SER A 177 -1.82 3.16 9.72
N PHE A 178 -1.85 1.87 10.08
CA PHE A 178 -1.10 0.82 9.40
C PHE A 178 -1.85 0.37 8.16
N GLU A 179 -1.77 1.16 7.10
CA GLU A 179 -2.47 0.92 5.82
C GLU A 179 -1.77 -0.12 4.94
N SER A 180 -0.58 -0.60 5.33
CA SER A 180 0.04 -1.70 4.60
C SER A 180 0.55 -2.79 5.53
N MET A 181 0.17 -4.03 5.19
CA MET A 181 0.50 -5.21 5.97
C MET A 181 0.90 -6.37 5.07
N MET A 182 1.89 -7.15 5.49
CA MET A 182 2.28 -8.37 4.77
C MET A 182 2.73 -9.48 5.72
N LEU A 183 2.61 -10.73 5.25
CA LEU A 183 3.26 -11.87 5.89
C LEU A 183 4.60 -12.15 5.20
N PHE A 184 5.70 -11.97 5.94
CA PHE A 184 7.04 -12.22 5.46
C PHE A 184 7.84 -13.04 6.47
N ARG A 185 8.44 -14.15 6.01
CA ARG A 185 9.22 -15.08 6.86
C ARG A 185 8.46 -15.49 8.14
N LYS A 186 7.16 -15.77 8.00
CA LYS A 186 6.23 -16.16 9.09
C LYS A 186 6.02 -15.07 10.16
N LYS A 187 6.30 -13.82 9.84
CA LYS A 187 6.02 -12.64 10.68
C LYS A 187 5.11 -11.69 9.93
N LEU A 188 4.24 -11.02 10.68
CA LEU A 188 3.48 -9.89 10.14
C LEU A 188 4.37 -8.65 10.20
N MET A 189 4.42 -7.92 9.09
CA MET A 189 5.05 -6.61 9.00
C MET A 189 3.96 -5.57 8.82
N LEU A 190 4.01 -4.50 9.60
CA LEU A 190 3.04 -3.41 9.61
C LEU A 190 3.79 -2.12 9.26
N PHE A 191 3.34 -1.47 8.19
CA PHE A 191 3.89 -0.22 7.71
C PHE A 191 2.91 0.88 8.07
N PHE A 192 3.37 1.87 8.81
CA PHE A 192 2.57 3.05 9.10
C PHE A 192 2.57 3.95 7.87
N GLU A 193 1.40 4.48 7.56
CA GLU A 193 1.16 5.16 6.29
C GLU A 193 1.98 6.45 6.15
N TYR A 194 2.09 7.21 7.23
CA TYR A 194 3.02 8.34 7.30
C TYR A 194 4.44 7.82 7.55
N ASN A 195 5.26 7.82 6.51
CA ASN A 195 6.63 7.27 6.53
C ASN A 195 7.73 8.33 6.30
N SER A 196 7.38 9.61 6.43
CA SER A 196 8.28 10.75 6.23
C SER A 196 8.76 11.34 7.56
N PHE A 197 9.28 10.50 8.45
CA PHE A 197 9.81 10.93 9.74
C PHE A 197 11.21 10.39 10.03
N ALA A 198 11.98 11.16 10.80
CA ALA A 198 13.31 10.76 11.23
C ALA A 198 13.24 9.49 12.08
N GLY A 199 14.08 8.50 11.75
CA GLY A 199 14.06 7.21 12.43
C GLY A 199 12.87 6.31 12.05
N ASN A 200 12.26 6.53 10.87
CA ASN A 200 11.20 5.70 10.32
C ASN A 200 11.46 4.19 10.50
N TYR A 201 10.39 3.44 10.74
CA TYR A 201 10.46 2.02 11.05
C TYR A 201 9.21 1.25 10.63
N VAL A 202 9.36 -0.08 10.57
CA VAL A 202 8.30 -1.05 10.30
C VAL A 202 8.14 -1.94 11.53
N TYR A 203 6.91 -2.14 11.99
CA TYR A 203 6.64 -3.07 13.08
C TYR A 203 6.62 -4.50 12.59
N ILE A 204 7.15 -5.42 13.41
CA ILE A 204 7.21 -6.85 13.13
C ILE A 204 6.65 -7.61 14.32
N THR A 205 5.61 -8.41 14.07
CA THR A 205 4.98 -9.21 15.12
C THR A 205 4.72 -10.66 14.70
N ASN A 206 4.41 -11.49 15.70
CA ASN A 206 4.04 -12.88 15.50
C ASN A 206 2.56 -12.98 15.08
N PRO A 207 2.22 -13.71 14.01
CA PRO A 207 0.82 -13.91 13.58
C PRO A 207 -0.08 -14.61 14.62
N SER A 208 0.47 -15.14 15.72
CA SER A 208 -0.33 -15.59 16.85
C SER A 208 -1.11 -14.43 17.51
N LEU A 209 -0.55 -13.21 17.51
CA LEU A 209 -1.05 -12.01 18.19
C LEU A 209 -1.18 -12.13 19.71
N LEU A 210 -0.64 -13.19 20.33
CA LEU A 210 -0.83 -13.47 21.76
C LEU A 210 0.11 -12.69 22.68
N THR A 211 1.33 -12.40 22.22
CA THR A 211 2.41 -12.01 23.12
C THR A 211 2.56 -10.51 23.33
N GLY A 212 1.81 -9.66 22.62
CA GLY A 212 2.02 -8.20 22.64
C GLY A 212 3.38 -7.72 22.11
N ILE A 213 4.36 -8.62 21.98
CA ILE A 213 5.71 -8.33 21.51
C ILE A 213 5.66 -7.86 20.06
N ILE A 214 6.12 -6.64 19.86
CA ILE A 214 6.30 -6.01 18.56
C ILE A 214 7.76 -5.56 18.50
N ASP A 215 8.51 -6.13 17.54
CA ASP A 215 9.86 -5.67 17.19
C ASP A 215 9.73 -4.52 16.16
N SER A 216 10.75 -3.70 16.02
CA SER A 216 10.80 -2.68 14.97
C SER A 216 12.01 -2.90 14.08
N ARG A 217 11.88 -2.56 12.81
CA ARG A 217 13.00 -2.53 11.86
C ARG A 217 13.14 -1.16 11.25
N PRO A 218 14.36 -0.60 11.20
CA PRO A 218 14.58 0.67 10.52
C PRO A 218 14.07 0.62 9.09
N MET A 219 13.50 1.73 8.67
CA MET A 219 13.13 1.99 7.30
C MET A 219 13.72 3.35 6.93
N GLN A 220 14.36 3.40 5.76
CA GLN A 220 14.79 4.66 5.19
C GLN A 220 13.58 5.60 5.10
N GLU A 221 13.74 6.83 5.58
CA GLU A 221 12.73 7.88 5.43
C GLU A 221 12.28 7.98 3.98
N LEU A 222 10.98 8.03 3.78
CA LEU A 222 10.35 8.01 2.48
C LEU A 222 9.38 9.20 2.41
N PRO A 223 9.45 10.06 1.40
CA PRO A 223 8.43 11.07 1.17
C PRO A 223 7.12 10.44 0.73
N PHE A 224 6.01 11.10 1.07
CA PHE A 224 4.64 10.71 0.73
C PHE A 224 4.17 9.41 1.39
N ARG A 225 2.88 9.12 1.33
CA ARG A 225 2.23 8.00 2.05
C ARG A 225 2.55 6.65 1.39
N ILE A 226 2.65 5.57 2.16
CA ILE A 226 2.53 4.20 1.64
C ILE A 226 1.13 3.69 2.01
N THR A 227 0.31 3.48 0.98
CA THR A 227 -1.09 3.06 1.13
C THR A 227 -1.31 1.56 0.93
N ASP A 228 -0.48 0.87 0.12
CA ASP A 228 -0.49 -0.61 0.07
C ASP A 228 0.87 -1.17 -0.41
N ILE A 229 1.13 -2.45 -0.12
CA ILE A 229 2.37 -3.15 -0.42
C ILE A 229 2.16 -4.61 -0.83
N THR A 230 2.90 -5.06 -1.84
CA THR A 230 2.91 -6.45 -2.29
C THR A 230 4.33 -7.02 -2.38
N PRO A 231 4.55 -8.31 -2.05
CA PRO A 231 5.80 -9.00 -2.37
C PRO A 231 6.06 -8.98 -3.88
N SER A 232 7.30 -8.68 -4.27
CA SER A 232 7.73 -8.62 -5.68
C SER A 232 9.00 -9.44 -5.97
N GLY A 233 9.67 -9.95 -4.94
CA GLY A 233 10.81 -10.85 -5.07
C GLY A 233 11.38 -11.31 -3.72
N LYS A 234 12.58 -11.91 -3.75
CA LYS A 234 13.28 -12.33 -2.52
C LYS A 234 13.70 -11.09 -1.72
N ASN A 235 13.06 -10.89 -0.57
CA ASN A 235 13.26 -9.72 0.29
C ASN A 235 12.95 -8.38 -0.42
N SER A 236 12.17 -8.42 -1.50
CA SER A 236 11.83 -7.26 -2.30
C SER A 236 10.31 -7.14 -2.41
N PHE A 237 9.83 -5.91 -2.31
CA PHE A 237 8.42 -5.56 -2.27
C PHE A 237 8.18 -4.36 -3.18
N THR A 238 6.97 -4.24 -3.69
CA THR A 238 6.52 -3.07 -4.43
C THR A 238 5.41 -2.42 -3.63
N ALA A 239 5.51 -1.11 -3.42
CA ALA A 239 4.51 -0.35 -2.69
C ALA A 239 3.97 0.79 -3.56
N LEU A 240 2.72 1.16 -3.28
CA LEU A 240 2.19 2.45 -3.69
C LEU A 240 2.83 3.54 -2.84
N ASN A 241 3.15 4.66 -3.48
CA ASN A 241 3.64 5.84 -2.78
C ASN A 241 2.90 7.06 -3.32
N VAL A 242 2.06 7.65 -2.47
CA VAL A 242 0.99 8.58 -2.88
C VAL A 242 1.08 9.88 -2.09
N PHE A 243 1.02 10.99 -2.80
CA PHE A 243 0.81 12.32 -2.24
C PHE A 243 -0.56 12.83 -2.70
N TYR A 244 -1.43 13.04 -1.73
CA TYR A 244 -2.65 13.79 -1.90
C TYR A 244 -2.40 15.24 -1.53
N LYS A 245 -2.73 16.19 -2.41
CA LYS A 245 -2.38 17.60 -2.20
C LYS A 245 -2.98 18.18 -0.93
N GLY A 246 -4.21 17.74 -0.62
CA GLY A 246 -4.99 18.02 0.59
C GLY A 246 -5.05 19.48 1.06
N GLU A 247 -5.94 19.74 2.00
CA GLU A 247 -5.98 21.01 2.74
C GLU A 247 -6.15 20.72 4.24
N GLY A 248 -5.97 21.72 5.11
CA GLY A 248 -6.14 21.54 6.56
C GLY A 248 -5.19 20.50 7.16
N GLY A 249 -5.75 19.42 7.73
CA GLY A 249 -4.97 18.36 8.40
C GLY A 249 -4.03 17.60 7.46
N ASP A 250 -4.41 17.44 6.18
CA ASP A 250 -3.61 16.73 5.17
C ASP A 250 -2.28 17.44 4.87
N THR A 251 -2.13 18.70 5.28
CA THR A 251 -0.89 19.46 5.04
C THR A 251 0.33 18.85 5.74
N ILE A 252 0.12 17.98 6.73
CA ILE A 252 1.18 17.20 7.39
C ILE A 252 1.95 16.28 6.42
N TYR A 253 1.34 15.86 5.31
CA TYR A 253 1.94 14.99 4.30
C TYR A 253 2.83 15.74 3.30
N ARG A 254 2.95 17.06 3.42
CA ARG A 254 3.80 17.88 2.55
C ARG A 254 5.24 17.75 2.99
N VAL A 255 6.14 17.60 2.02
CA VAL A 255 7.58 17.62 2.28
C VAL A 255 8.04 19.03 2.66
N SER A 256 9.15 19.11 3.40
CA SER A 256 9.81 20.39 3.74
C SER A 256 10.05 21.23 2.49
N GLY A 257 9.94 22.56 2.60
CA GLY A 257 10.26 23.48 1.50
C GLY A 257 11.73 23.39 1.03
N GLU A 258 12.62 22.88 1.88
CA GLU A 258 14.04 22.67 1.56
C GLU A 258 14.28 21.43 0.70
N ASP A 259 13.33 20.49 0.65
CA ASP A 259 13.39 19.30 -0.19
C ASP A 259 12.97 19.63 -1.63
N SER A 260 13.87 20.30 -2.35
CA SER A 260 13.62 20.70 -3.74
C SER A 260 13.26 19.51 -4.64
N SER A 261 13.86 18.33 -4.38
CA SER A 261 13.67 17.13 -5.20
C SER A 261 12.24 16.61 -5.17
N ASN A 262 11.67 16.46 -3.98
CA ASN A 262 10.30 15.97 -3.83
C ASN A 262 9.28 17.08 -4.09
N ASN A 263 9.60 18.34 -3.78
CA ASN A 263 8.73 19.46 -4.14
C ASN A 263 8.50 19.57 -5.65
N MET A 264 9.49 19.29 -6.50
CA MET A 264 9.31 19.28 -7.96
C MET A 264 8.32 18.21 -8.45
N LEU A 265 8.10 17.14 -7.68
CA LEU A 265 7.14 16.08 -8.02
C LEU A 265 5.70 16.49 -7.72
N ILE A 266 5.50 17.35 -6.72
CA ILE A 266 4.19 17.69 -6.16
C ILE A 266 3.81 19.15 -6.31
N LYS A 267 4.68 20.00 -6.87
CA LYS A 267 4.40 21.42 -7.13
C LYS A 267 4.65 21.78 -8.57
N LYS A 268 3.68 22.46 -9.17
CA LYS A 268 3.80 23.08 -10.48
C LYS A 268 3.42 24.55 -10.37
N ASN A 269 4.33 25.45 -10.76
CA ASN A 269 4.12 26.90 -10.67
C ASN A 269 3.67 27.37 -9.27
N GLY A 270 4.20 26.75 -8.21
CA GLY A 270 3.86 27.06 -6.82
C GLY A 270 2.55 26.45 -6.31
N VAL A 271 1.82 25.71 -7.13
CA VAL A 271 0.55 25.04 -6.77
C VAL A 271 0.79 23.55 -6.55
N TYR A 272 0.21 22.99 -5.47
CA TYR A 272 0.30 21.56 -5.21
C TYR A 272 -0.55 20.72 -6.18
N GLU A 273 0.03 19.64 -6.69
CA GLU A 273 -0.63 18.64 -7.53
C GLU A 273 -0.50 17.26 -6.87
N ASP A 274 -1.52 16.41 -7.03
CA ASP A 274 -1.47 15.02 -6.58
C ASP A 274 -0.38 14.26 -7.34
N TYR A 275 0.28 13.34 -6.66
CA TYR A 275 1.35 12.53 -7.23
C TYR A 275 1.26 11.09 -6.74
N SER A 276 1.53 10.16 -7.63
CA SER A 276 1.63 8.75 -7.26
C SER A 276 2.68 8.04 -8.10
N ARG A 277 3.36 7.10 -7.45
CA ARG A 277 4.37 6.25 -8.06
C ARG A 277 4.34 4.86 -7.44
N LEU A 278 4.98 3.93 -8.12
CA LEU A 278 5.46 2.70 -7.52
C LEU A 278 6.88 2.90 -7.01
N ILE A 279 7.15 2.30 -5.86
CA ILE A 279 8.51 2.16 -5.34
C ILE A 279 8.85 0.68 -5.14
N THR A 280 10.13 0.36 -5.19
CA THR A 280 10.66 -0.92 -4.72
C THR A 280 11.21 -0.73 -3.31
N LEU A 281 10.78 -1.57 -2.38
CA LEU A 281 11.32 -1.70 -1.03
C LEU A 281 12.19 -2.95 -0.94
N GLN A 282 13.41 -2.80 -0.46
CA GLN A 282 14.37 -3.88 -0.30
C GLN A 282 14.69 -4.09 1.18
N TYR A 283 14.40 -5.28 1.69
CA TYR A 283 14.73 -5.69 3.04
C TYR A 283 16.12 -6.32 3.11
N ASN A 284 16.95 -5.81 4.01
CA ASN A 284 18.31 -6.30 4.27
C ASN A 284 18.64 -6.26 5.78
N LYS A 285 19.90 -6.55 6.14
CA LYS A 285 20.31 -6.60 7.56
C LYS A 285 20.15 -5.28 8.32
N ARG A 286 20.18 -4.14 7.61
CA ARG A 286 20.02 -2.79 8.16
C ARG A 286 18.57 -2.30 8.20
N GLY A 287 17.63 -3.08 7.66
CA GLY A 287 16.23 -2.67 7.55
C GLY A 287 15.77 -2.54 6.10
N PHE A 288 14.86 -1.59 5.86
CA PHE A 288 14.27 -1.31 4.54
C PHE A 288 14.91 -0.10 3.87
N THR A 289 15.23 -0.25 2.59
CA THR A 289 15.64 0.85 1.69
C THR A 289 14.70 0.90 0.51
N TRP A 290 14.53 2.07 -0.11
CA TRP A 290 13.60 2.22 -1.23
C TRP A 290 14.25 2.84 -2.48
N LYS A 291 13.63 2.58 -3.63
CA LYS A 291 13.93 3.25 -4.91
C LYS A 291 12.65 3.45 -5.71
N SER A 292 12.53 4.57 -6.43
CA SER A 292 11.45 4.75 -7.41
C SER A 292 11.50 3.64 -8.45
N LEU A 293 10.34 3.05 -8.75
CA LEU A 293 10.20 2.03 -9.77
C LEU A 293 9.59 2.62 -11.04
N TRP A 294 8.49 3.34 -10.91
CA TRP A 294 7.73 3.90 -12.03
C TRP A 294 6.73 4.93 -11.55
N GLU A 295 6.49 6.00 -12.32
CA GLU A 295 5.50 7.02 -12.00
C GLU A 295 4.22 6.80 -12.79
N PHE A 296 3.07 7.04 -12.16
CA PHE A 296 1.81 7.02 -12.90
C PHE A 296 1.77 8.17 -13.91
N PRO A 297 1.17 7.94 -15.10
CA PRO A 297 0.86 9.02 -16.04
C PRO A 297 -0.07 10.06 -15.42
N VAL A 298 -0.01 11.30 -15.92
CA VAL A 298 -0.73 12.46 -15.36
C VAL A 298 -2.23 12.22 -15.21
N GLU A 299 -2.83 11.45 -16.12
CA GLU A 299 -4.24 11.09 -16.07
C GLU A 299 -4.62 10.22 -14.86
N TYR A 300 -3.67 9.46 -14.30
CA TYR A 300 -3.84 8.54 -13.16
C TYR A 300 -3.23 9.04 -11.84
N ARG A 301 -2.48 10.15 -11.84
CA ARG A 301 -1.77 10.63 -10.64
C ARG A 301 -2.67 11.01 -9.48
N GLY A 302 -3.82 11.62 -9.78
CA GLY A 302 -4.79 12.12 -8.79
C GLY A 302 -5.91 11.14 -8.45
N TYR A 303 -5.66 9.84 -8.60
CA TYR A 303 -6.52 8.80 -8.03
C TYR A 303 -5.99 8.52 -6.62
N ASN A 304 -6.88 8.34 -5.64
CA ASN A 304 -6.47 7.96 -4.29
C ASN A 304 -6.20 6.44 -4.28
N TRP A 305 -5.00 6.05 -4.73
CA TRP A 305 -4.60 4.65 -4.87
C TRP A 305 -4.40 4.01 -3.49
N GLU A 306 -5.20 2.97 -3.20
CA GLU A 306 -5.25 2.32 -1.88
C GLU A 306 -4.94 0.82 -1.93
N GLY A 307 -4.70 0.25 -3.12
CA GLY A 307 -4.45 -1.19 -3.19
C GLY A 307 -3.54 -1.61 -4.34
N ILE A 308 -2.61 -2.52 -4.06
CA ILE A 308 -1.68 -3.10 -5.04
C ILE A 308 -1.48 -4.60 -4.81
N ALA A 309 -1.57 -5.39 -5.89
CA ALA A 309 -1.24 -6.81 -5.83
C ALA A 309 -0.40 -7.27 -7.02
N LYS A 310 0.72 -7.93 -6.75
CA LYS A 310 1.59 -8.53 -7.78
C LYS A 310 0.82 -9.64 -8.51
N TYR A 311 0.80 -9.57 -9.85
CA TYR A 311 0.25 -10.63 -10.68
C TYR A 311 1.02 -10.77 -11.98
N LYS A 312 1.50 -11.99 -12.28
CA LYS A 312 2.34 -12.27 -13.45
C LYS A 312 3.49 -11.26 -13.57
N ASN A 313 3.63 -10.60 -14.73
CA ASN A 313 4.64 -9.59 -15.02
C ASN A 313 4.14 -8.15 -14.73
N GLY A 314 3.17 -7.99 -13.84
CA GLY A 314 2.57 -6.70 -13.56
C GLY A 314 1.99 -6.61 -12.15
N TYR A 315 1.11 -5.63 -11.99
CA TYR A 315 0.41 -5.34 -10.74
C TYR A 315 -1.05 -5.01 -11.06
N PHE A 316 -1.97 -5.52 -10.24
CA PHE A 316 -3.27 -4.89 -10.10
C PHE A 316 -3.14 -3.68 -9.18
N VAL A 317 -3.80 -2.58 -9.51
CA VAL A 317 -3.85 -1.37 -8.69
C VAL A 317 -5.28 -0.86 -8.63
N ILE A 318 -5.80 -0.53 -7.45
CA ILE A 318 -7.14 0.02 -7.28
C ILE A 318 -7.09 1.31 -6.47
N ASN A 319 -7.93 2.27 -6.83
CA ASN A 319 -8.22 3.41 -5.96
C ASN A 319 -9.39 3.06 -5.03
N ASP A 320 -9.57 3.85 -4.00
CA ASP A 320 -10.79 3.86 -3.20
C ASP A 320 -12.02 4.32 -4.04
N LYS A 321 -12.81 5.29 -3.55
CA LYS A 321 -13.82 5.96 -4.35
C LYS A 321 -13.32 7.14 -5.20
N TYR A 322 -12.30 7.88 -4.76
CA TYR A 322 -11.94 9.18 -5.32
C TYR A 322 -11.18 9.07 -6.64
N THR A 323 -11.88 9.40 -7.72
CA THR A 323 -11.30 9.75 -9.02
C THR A 323 -11.16 11.27 -9.15
N ARG A 324 -10.46 11.74 -10.19
CA ARG A 324 -10.21 13.18 -10.42
C ARG A 324 -11.48 14.03 -10.52
N ARG A 325 -12.62 13.46 -10.92
CA ARG A 325 -13.89 14.17 -11.15
C ARG A 325 -15.09 13.29 -10.82
N ARG A 326 -16.17 13.93 -10.36
CA ARG A 326 -17.46 13.27 -10.15
C ARG A 326 -18.07 12.79 -11.48
N PRO A 327 -18.86 11.70 -11.49
CA PRO A 327 -19.12 10.82 -10.35
C PRO A 327 -17.86 10.03 -9.99
N TYR A 328 -17.54 10.00 -8.69
CA TYR A 328 -16.45 9.20 -8.14
C TYR A 328 -16.72 7.71 -8.40
N ARG A 329 -15.68 6.93 -8.64
CA ARG A 329 -15.79 5.48 -8.92
C ARG A 329 -14.49 4.78 -8.58
N SER A 330 -14.57 3.56 -8.07
CA SER A 330 -13.39 2.71 -7.98
C SER A 330 -12.99 2.20 -9.35
N THR A 331 -11.70 2.27 -9.63
CA THR A 331 -11.08 1.91 -10.90
C THR A 331 -9.97 0.90 -10.63
N LEU A 332 -10.11 -0.29 -11.23
CA LEU A 332 -9.07 -1.31 -11.20
C LEU A 332 -8.21 -1.20 -12.47
N LEU A 333 -6.91 -1.03 -12.28
CA LEU A 333 -5.91 -1.10 -13.33
C LEU A 333 -5.17 -2.43 -13.26
N TYR A 334 -4.77 -2.95 -14.40
CA TYR A 334 -3.64 -3.87 -14.50
C TYR A 334 -2.49 -3.15 -15.22
N ILE A 335 -1.40 -2.93 -14.51
CA ILE A 335 -0.18 -2.31 -15.06
C ILE A 335 0.84 -3.41 -15.33
N ARG A 336 1.23 -3.57 -16.59
CA ARG A 336 2.05 -4.69 -17.06
C ARG A 336 3.41 -4.20 -17.51
N GLN A 337 4.47 -4.76 -16.95
CA GLN A 337 5.83 -4.42 -17.35
C GLN A 337 6.05 -4.79 -18.83
N THR A 338 6.47 -3.81 -19.63
CA THR A 338 6.87 -4.04 -21.03
C THR A 338 8.23 -4.74 -21.05
N ARG A 339 8.43 -5.62 -22.03
CA ARG A 339 9.72 -6.31 -22.19
C ARG A 339 10.78 -5.40 -22.78
#